data_AF-A0AAN7W064-F1
#
_entry.id   AF-A0AAN7W064-F1
#
_cell.length_a   1.000
_cell.length_b   1.000
_cell.length_c   1.000
_cell.angle_alpha   90.00
_cell.angle_beta   90.00
_cell.angle_gamma   90.00
#
_symmetry.space_group_name_H-M   'P 1'
#
loop_
_entity.id
_entity.type
_entity.pdbx_description
1 polymer ?
#
loop_
_entity_poly.entity_id
_entity_poly.type
_entity_poly.pdbx_seq_one_letter_code
_entity_poly.pdbx_strand_id
1 'polypeptide(L)'
;MKRELKFLILANVLLVLFLLYYTFDLLTLCIDDTTKDALSDSDINESPIVDESVMMIPKIIHQTYKTEDIPEQWIESQQKCINLHPDYEYILWTDEMAHKFIEQQYPWFLSTFESYEYPIERADAIRYFILYTYGGVYIDLDDGCERRLDPLLKFPAFARKTSPTGISNDVMGSIPGHPFFLKLIKSLKHYKKDWWVPYMTIMGSTGPIFVSVIWKQYKRWTKRTPYNIIRILQPNDYKKSTHSFFSIAKGSSWHLEDAHFMKSLENHVLSCVVVGFVFGFWLLYSEYCFYCWLCSTNLSKIKKSVLKFANILLSFYRKYGSGFNSVSSFASQDPMALFDKGLEYNQHKQKRSRKDSNRGILMIDLEENCPIYTELG
;
A
#
# COMPACT_ATOMS: atom_id res chain seq x y z
N MET A 1 -37.19 4.32 -29.49
CA MET A 1 -35.93 4.90 -28.95
C MET A 1 -34.91 5.03 -30.08
N LYS A 2 -34.40 6.24 -30.38
CA LYS A 2 -33.40 6.46 -31.45
C LYS A 2 -32.13 5.63 -31.17
N ARG A 3 -31.40 5.20 -32.21
CA ARG A 3 -30.23 4.30 -32.07
C ARG A 3 -29.14 4.89 -31.18
N GLU A 4 -28.98 6.21 -31.25
CA GLU A 4 -28.02 7.02 -30.52
C GLU A 4 -28.28 6.99 -29.00
N LEU A 5 -29.55 7.07 -28.58
CA LEU A 5 -29.92 6.94 -27.17
C LEU A 5 -29.62 5.53 -26.62
N LYS A 6 -29.74 4.49 -27.45
CA LYS A 6 -29.34 3.13 -27.05
C LYS A 6 -27.84 3.04 -26.77
N PHE A 7 -27.01 3.66 -27.60
CA PHE A 7 -25.56 3.69 -27.40
C PHE A 7 -25.16 4.48 -26.15
N LEU A 8 -25.80 5.62 -25.88
CA LEU A 8 -25.55 6.41 -24.68
C LEU A 8 -25.88 5.61 -23.39
N ILE A 9 -27.03 4.93 -23.38
CA ILE A 9 -27.43 4.09 -22.25
C ILE A 9 -26.44 2.92 -22.09
N LEU A 10 -26.06 2.25 -23.18
CA LEU A 10 -25.09 1.17 -23.14
C LEU A 10 -23.74 1.64 -22.59
N ALA A 11 -23.24 2.80 -23.02
CA ALA A 11 -21.98 3.37 -22.53
C ALA A 11 -22.03 3.65 -21.03
N ASN A 12 -23.12 4.24 -20.53
CA ASN A 12 -23.32 4.48 -19.10
C ASN A 12 -23.41 3.17 -18.30
N VAL A 13 -24.12 2.16 -18.82
CA VAL A 13 -24.18 0.83 -18.18
C VAL A 13 -22.79 0.20 -18.12
N LEU A 14 -22.02 0.23 -19.20
CA LEU A 14 -20.65 -0.28 -19.23
C LEU A 14 -19.75 0.48 -18.25
N LEU A 15 -19.89 1.80 -18.14
CA LEU A 15 -19.17 2.61 -17.17
C LEU A 15 -19.51 2.20 -15.73
N VAL A 16 -20.80 2.05 -15.41
CA VAL A 16 -21.24 1.60 -14.07
C VAL A 16 -20.69 0.21 -13.76
N LEU A 17 -20.77 -0.73 -14.71
CA LEU A 17 -20.22 -2.07 -14.53
C LEU A 17 -18.70 -2.04 -14.32
N PHE A 18 -17.99 -1.21 -15.07
CA PHE A 18 -16.55 -1.00 -14.89
C PHE A 18 -16.22 -0.42 -13.52
N LEU A 19 -16.95 0.62 -13.07
CA LEU A 19 -16.75 1.23 -11.76
C LEU A 19 -17.06 0.25 -10.62
N LEU A 20 -18.14 -0.52 -10.73
CA LEU A 20 -18.48 -1.58 -9.78
C LEU A 20 -17.39 -2.65 -9.72
N TYR A 21 -16.87 -3.07 -10.87
CA TYR A 21 -15.75 -4.02 -10.93
C TYR A 21 -14.48 -3.45 -10.29
N TYR A 22 -14.12 -2.20 -10.64
CA TYR A 22 -12.91 -1.54 -10.16
C TYR A 22 -12.95 -1.25 -8.64
N THR A 23 -14.14 -0.94 -8.11
CA THR A 23 -14.33 -0.61 -6.68
C THR A 23 -14.83 -1.80 -5.87
N PHE A 24 -14.99 -2.99 -6.46
CA PHE A 24 -15.63 -4.14 -5.83
C PHE A 24 -15.01 -4.49 -4.47
N ASP A 25 -13.69 -4.57 -4.38
CA ASP A 25 -13.02 -4.91 -3.12
C ASP A 25 -13.28 -3.87 -2.03
N LEU A 26 -13.20 -2.58 -2.37
CA LEU A 26 -13.51 -1.48 -1.46
C LEU A 26 -14.97 -1.52 -0.99
N LEU A 27 -15.92 -1.79 -1.90
CA LEU A 27 -17.34 -1.93 -1.54
C LEU A 27 -17.56 -3.10 -0.58
N THR A 28 -16.84 -4.23 -0.76
CA THR A 28 -16.95 -5.38 0.15
C THR A 28 -16.29 -5.17 1.51
N LEU A 29 -15.45 -4.14 1.68
CA LEU A 29 -14.94 -3.73 3.00
C LEU A 29 -16.03 -3.06 3.82
N CYS A 30 -16.90 -2.26 3.19
CA CYS A 30 -18.01 -1.59 3.90
C CYS A 30 -19.01 -2.57 4.55
N ILE A 31 -19.01 -3.84 4.11
CA ILE A 31 -19.91 -4.90 4.59
C ILE A 31 -19.23 -5.82 5.61
N ASP A 32 -17.89 -5.91 5.60
CA ASP A 32 -17.14 -6.82 6.47
C ASP A 32 -16.75 -6.14 7.78
N ASP A 33 -17.45 -6.47 8.85
CA ASP A 33 -17.25 -5.88 10.18
C ASP A 33 -16.07 -6.48 10.97
N THR A 34 -15.32 -7.42 10.37
CA THR A 34 -14.19 -8.19 10.91
C THR A 34 -14.55 -9.18 12.03
N THR A 35 -15.82 -9.27 12.44
CA THR A 35 -16.23 -10.04 13.64
C THR A 35 -15.99 -11.54 13.51
N LYS A 36 -16.15 -12.09 12.29
CA LYS A 36 -15.95 -13.52 12.02
C LYS A 36 -14.52 -14.01 12.27
N ASP A 37 -13.56 -13.11 12.17
CA ASP A 37 -12.14 -13.41 12.34
C ASP A 37 -11.59 -12.82 13.65
N ALA A 38 -12.46 -12.22 14.49
CA ALA A 38 -12.07 -11.58 15.73
C ALA A 38 -11.45 -12.56 16.72
N LEU A 39 -10.44 -12.11 17.46
CA LEU A 39 -9.97 -12.78 18.68
C LEU A 39 -11.07 -12.72 19.74
N SER A 40 -11.37 -13.84 20.40
CA SER A 40 -12.32 -13.85 21.51
C SER A 40 -11.62 -13.47 22.81
N ASP A 41 -12.39 -13.05 23.82
CA ASP A 41 -11.85 -12.81 25.16
C ASP A 41 -11.18 -14.05 25.75
N SER A 42 -11.73 -15.25 25.49
CA SER A 42 -11.14 -16.52 25.93
C SER A 42 -9.79 -16.80 25.27
N ASP A 43 -9.62 -16.42 24.00
CA ASP A 43 -8.38 -16.63 23.27
C ASP A 43 -7.20 -15.86 23.90
N ILE A 44 -7.48 -14.64 24.38
CA ILE A 44 -6.45 -13.67 24.78
C ILE A 44 -6.37 -13.42 26.28
N ASN A 45 -7.38 -13.79 27.08
CA ASN A 45 -7.41 -13.54 28.54
C ASN A 45 -7.37 -14.82 29.40
N GLU A 46 -7.28 -16.00 28.81
CA GLU A 46 -7.06 -17.25 29.57
C GLU A 46 -5.64 -17.35 30.17
N SER A 47 -5.50 -18.20 31.19
CA SER A 47 -4.41 -18.23 32.19
C SER A 47 -2.99 -17.94 31.69
N PRO A 48 -2.13 -17.30 32.52
CA PRO A 48 -0.82 -16.77 32.14
C PRO A 48 0.24 -17.83 31.78
N ILE A 49 -0.09 -19.12 31.91
CA ILE A 49 0.80 -20.22 31.52
C ILE A 49 0.45 -20.58 30.08
N VAL A 50 1.02 -19.85 29.13
CA VAL A 50 1.02 -20.27 27.73
C VAL A 50 2.14 -21.29 27.58
N ASP A 51 1.77 -22.55 27.31
CA ASP A 51 2.74 -23.57 26.93
C ASP A 51 3.46 -23.13 25.65
N GLU A 52 4.79 -23.00 25.71
CA GLU A 52 5.60 -22.54 24.58
C GLU A 52 5.46 -23.45 23.36
N SER A 53 5.10 -24.73 23.56
CA SER A 53 4.85 -25.69 22.48
C SER A 53 3.64 -25.32 21.60
N VAL A 54 2.79 -24.39 22.04
CA VAL A 54 1.59 -23.93 21.32
C VAL A 54 1.83 -22.59 20.60
N MET A 55 2.96 -21.92 20.85
CA MET A 55 3.28 -20.65 20.20
C MET A 55 3.75 -20.87 18.76
N MET A 56 3.05 -20.25 17.81
CA MET A 56 3.36 -20.32 16.40
C MET A 56 4.26 -19.14 15.97
N ILE A 57 3.94 -17.93 16.43
CA ILE A 57 4.67 -16.71 16.08
C ILE A 57 5.96 -16.63 16.91
N PRO A 58 7.13 -16.43 16.28
CA PRO A 58 8.40 -16.22 16.99
C PRO A 58 8.34 -15.04 17.98
N LYS A 59 9.04 -15.15 19.11
CA LYS A 59 9.19 -14.07 20.10
C LYS A 59 10.18 -13.00 19.63
N ILE A 60 9.81 -12.27 18.58
CA ILE A 60 10.61 -11.18 18.01
C ILE A 60 9.72 -9.94 17.90
N ILE A 61 10.18 -8.81 18.41
CA ILE A 61 9.55 -7.50 18.24
C ILE A 61 10.33 -6.72 17.19
N HIS A 62 9.62 -6.28 16.16
CA HIS A 62 10.16 -5.44 15.10
C HIS A 62 9.53 -4.05 15.18
N GLN A 63 10.36 -3.02 15.14
CA GLN A 63 9.93 -1.63 14.93
C GLN A 63 10.80 -1.01 13.85
N THR A 64 10.32 0.03 13.18
CA THR A 64 11.09 0.75 12.16
C THR A 64 11.23 2.22 12.50
N TYR A 65 12.41 2.77 12.24
CA TYR A 65 12.62 4.22 12.23
C TYR A 65 13.69 4.61 11.23
N LYS A 66 13.87 5.91 11.00
CA LYS A 66 14.88 6.39 10.05
C LYS A 66 16.30 6.02 10.49
N THR A 67 16.57 6.19 11.78
CA THR A 67 17.86 5.98 12.43
C THR A 67 17.66 5.30 13.78
N GLU A 68 18.73 5.13 14.56
CA GLU A 68 18.64 4.64 15.95
C GLU A 68 18.14 5.73 16.93
N ASP A 69 18.26 7.01 16.54
CA ASP A 69 17.88 8.17 17.37
C ASP A 69 16.38 8.47 17.28
N ILE A 70 15.56 7.68 17.98
CA ILE A 70 14.11 7.87 17.99
C ILE A 70 13.67 9.15 18.75
N PRO A 71 12.56 9.80 18.37
CA PRO A 71 12.04 10.98 19.07
C PRO A 71 11.65 10.68 20.51
N GLU A 72 11.89 11.64 21.42
CA GLU A 72 11.62 11.48 22.87
C GLU A 72 10.20 11.00 23.19
N GLN A 73 9.20 11.51 22.45
CA GLN A 73 7.79 11.14 22.63
C GLN A 73 7.47 9.65 22.37
N TRP A 74 8.35 8.90 21.72
CA TRP A 74 8.18 7.47 21.41
C TRP A 74 9.12 6.56 22.21
N ILE A 75 10.09 7.13 22.93
CA ILE A 75 11.02 6.36 23.77
C ILE A 75 10.25 5.57 24.83
N GLU A 76 9.27 6.20 25.50
CA GLU A 76 8.48 5.51 26.51
C GLU A 76 7.73 4.29 25.92
N SER A 77 7.07 4.47 24.78
CA SER A 77 6.35 3.39 24.08
C SER A 77 7.27 2.23 23.71
N GLN A 78 8.42 2.53 23.10
CA GLN A 78 9.45 1.53 22.77
C GLN A 78 9.91 0.78 24.02
N GLN A 79 10.31 1.51 25.07
CA GLN A 79 10.87 0.92 26.28
C GLN A 79 9.84 0.06 27.02
N LYS A 80 8.55 0.43 27.01
CA LYS A 80 7.49 -0.43 27.55
C LYS A 80 7.45 -1.79 26.86
N CYS A 81 7.54 -1.82 25.53
CA CYS A 81 7.58 -3.09 24.79
C CYS A 81 8.83 -3.91 25.12
N ILE A 82 10.02 -3.30 25.15
CA ILE A 82 11.27 -4.00 25.48
C ILE A 82 11.24 -4.54 26.91
N ASN A 83 10.92 -3.70 27.89
CA ASN A 83 10.98 -4.05 29.31
C ASN A 83 9.97 -5.13 29.70
N LEU A 84 8.80 -5.15 29.04
CA LEU A 84 7.77 -6.16 29.28
C LEU A 84 8.08 -7.50 28.61
N HIS A 85 9.02 -7.52 27.66
CA HIS A 85 9.37 -8.68 26.85
C HIS A 85 10.88 -9.00 26.90
N PRO A 86 11.46 -9.26 28.09
CA PRO A 86 12.89 -9.52 28.24
C PRO A 86 13.35 -10.83 27.57
N ASP A 87 12.42 -11.75 27.29
CA ASP A 87 12.62 -13.00 26.58
C ASP A 87 12.38 -12.89 25.05
N TYR A 88 12.02 -11.71 24.55
CA TYR A 88 11.84 -11.48 23.11
C TYR A 88 13.12 -10.87 22.54
N GLU A 89 13.44 -11.24 21.31
CA GLU A 89 14.41 -10.49 20.53
C GLU A 89 13.79 -9.16 20.11
N TYR A 90 14.54 -8.07 20.22
CA TYR A 90 14.10 -6.74 19.80
C TYR A 90 14.98 -6.24 18.66
N ILE A 91 14.35 -5.81 17.55
CA ILE A 91 15.04 -5.26 16.39
C ILE A 91 14.41 -3.92 15.98
N LEU A 92 15.20 -2.85 16.05
CA LEU A 92 14.88 -1.57 15.43
C LEU A 92 15.49 -1.52 14.03
N TRP A 93 14.63 -1.59 13.02
CA TRP A 93 15.03 -1.51 11.61
C TRP A 93 15.20 -0.05 11.19
N THR A 94 16.45 0.35 10.92
CA THR A 94 16.76 1.66 10.34
C THR A 94 16.48 1.68 8.84
N ASP A 95 16.41 2.88 8.22
CA ASP A 95 16.28 3.00 6.77
C ASP A 95 17.45 2.30 6.03
N GLU A 96 18.67 2.38 6.59
CA GLU A 96 19.85 1.69 6.03
C GLU A 96 19.72 0.16 6.12
N MET A 97 19.26 -0.36 7.26
CA MET A 97 19.03 -1.80 7.44
C MET A 97 17.92 -2.30 6.52
N ALA A 98 16.82 -1.55 6.41
CA ALA A 98 15.70 -1.88 5.54
C ALA A 98 16.13 -1.93 4.06
N HIS A 99 16.89 -0.93 3.61
CA HIS A 99 17.41 -0.88 2.24
C HIS A 99 18.32 -2.08 1.95
N LYS A 100 19.33 -2.35 2.79
CA LYS A 100 20.22 -3.50 2.64
C LYS A 100 19.47 -4.83 2.66
N PHE A 101 18.46 -4.96 3.52
CA PHE A 101 17.64 -6.16 3.59
C PHE A 101 16.88 -6.40 2.28
N ILE A 102 16.26 -5.36 1.71
CA ILE A 102 15.59 -5.48 0.41
C ILE A 102 16.61 -5.76 -0.71
N GLU A 103 17.74 -5.07 -0.74
CA GLU A 103 18.79 -5.27 -1.75
C GLU A 103 19.30 -6.72 -1.76
N GLN A 104 19.52 -7.30 -0.58
CA GLN A 104 20.10 -8.64 -0.44
C GLN A 104 19.07 -9.76 -0.61
N GLN A 105 17.91 -9.65 0.03
CA GLN A 105 16.92 -10.74 0.09
C GLN A 105 15.83 -10.63 -0.99
N TYR A 106 15.55 -9.41 -1.47
CA TYR A 106 14.47 -9.12 -2.41
C TYR A 106 14.91 -8.18 -3.55
N PRO A 107 16.02 -8.46 -4.26
CA PRO A 107 16.59 -7.53 -5.25
C PRO A 107 15.60 -7.18 -6.37
N TRP A 108 14.64 -8.07 -6.69
CA TRP A 108 13.58 -7.83 -7.66
C TRP A 108 12.63 -6.68 -7.26
N PHE A 109 12.55 -6.35 -5.97
CA PHE A 109 11.69 -5.29 -5.44
C PHE A 109 12.43 -3.97 -5.20
N LEU A 110 13.78 -3.99 -5.18
CA LEU A 110 14.60 -2.82 -4.82
C LEU A 110 14.23 -1.55 -5.60
N SER A 111 14.11 -1.66 -6.93
CA SER A 111 13.70 -0.53 -7.78
C SER A 111 12.34 0.06 -7.40
N THR A 112 11.39 -0.78 -6.97
CA THR A 112 10.07 -0.31 -6.52
C THR A 112 10.19 0.36 -5.15
N PHE A 113 10.95 -0.25 -4.23
CA PHE A 113 11.19 0.27 -2.89
C PHE A 113 11.85 1.67 -2.91
N GLU A 114 12.84 1.87 -3.78
CA GLU A 114 13.51 3.16 -3.97
C GLU A 114 12.62 4.21 -4.66
N SER A 115 11.65 3.76 -5.47
CA SER A 115 10.74 4.65 -6.22
C SER A 115 9.57 5.20 -5.42
N TYR A 116 9.40 4.79 -4.16
CA TYR A 116 8.36 5.34 -3.29
C TYR A 116 8.65 6.82 -2.98
N GLU A 117 7.66 7.67 -3.17
CA GLU A 117 7.80 9.12 -2.99
C GLU A 117 7.90 9.45 -1.49
N TYR A 118 7.06 8.81 -0.67
CA TYR A 118 6.98 9.11 0.75
C TYR A 118 7.75 8.09 1.58
N PRO A 119 8.59 8.51 2.55
CA PRO A 119 9.33 7.59 3.43
C PRO A 119 8.43 6.60 4.18
N ILE A 120 7.21 7.01 4.54
CA ILE A 120 6.24 6.13 5.20
C ILE A 120 5.84 4.94 4.31
N GLU A 121 5.82 5.09 2.98
CA GLU A 121 5.52 3.95 2.09
C GLU A 121 6.60 2.87 2.17
N ARG A 122 7.87 3.27 2.36
CA ARG A 122 8.96 2.31 2.60
C ARG A 122 8.82 1.62 3.96
N ALA A 123 8.48 2.36 5.01
CA ALA A 123 8.23 1.80 6.34
C ALA A 123 6.99 0.87 6.37
N ASP A 124 5.96 1.19 5.59
CA ASP A 124 4.79 0.32 5.38
C ASP A 124 5.16 -0.92 4.57
N ALA A 125 5.95 -0.80 3.50
CA ALA A 125 6.32 -1.94 2.68
C ALA A 125 7.24 -2.91 3.45
N ILE A 126 8.28 -2.40 4.12
CA ILE A 126 9.32 -3.22 4.76
C ILE A 126 8.75 -4.14 5.84
N ARG A 127 7.74 -3.70 6.61
CA ARG A 127 7.14 -4.52 7.67
C ARG A 127 6.53 -5.82 7.13
N TYR A 128 6.03 -5.83 5.89
CA TYR A 128 5.53 -7.06 5.26
C TYR A 128 6.64 -8.04 4.92
N PHE A 129 7.77 -7.55 4.41
CA PHE A 129 8.94 -8.37 4.12
C PHE A 129 9.56 -8.92 5.40
N ILE A 130 9.67 -8.10 6.45
CA ILE A 130 10.18 -8.52 7.76
C ILE A 130 9.31 -9.65 8.33
N LEU A 131 7.99 -9.44 8.42
CA LEU A 131 7.07 -10.45 8.96
C LEU A 131 7.01 -11.72 8.11
N TYR A 132 7.14 -11.61 6.78
CA TYR A 132 7.21 -12.79 5.93
C TYR A 132 8.51 -13.58 6.14
N THR A 133 9.64 -12.91 6.34
CA THR A 133 10.96 -13.56 6.42
C THR A 133 11.23 -14.13 7.82
N TYR A 134 11.01 -13.32 8.85
CA TYR A 134 11.39 -13.64 10.23
C TYR A 134 10.20 -14.02 11.10
N GLY A 135 8.96 -13.77 10.64
CA GLY A 135 7.80 -13.83 11.52
C GLY A 135 7.83 -12.72 12.56
N GLY A 136 7.36 -13.01 13.77
CA GLY A 136 7.40 -12.09 14.89
C GLY A 136 6.20 -11.14 14.93
N VAL A 137 6.36 -10.06 15.69
CA VAL A 137 5.36 -9.01 15.89
C VAL A 137 5.97 -7.67 15.49
N TYR A 138 5.37 -7.03 14.50
CA TYR A 138 5.69 -5.66 14.13
C TYR A 138 4.79 -4.68 14.91
N ILE A 139 5.37 -3.60 15.42
CA ILE A 139 4.70 -2.57 16.22
C ILE A 139 5.23 -1.19 15.80
N ASP A 140 4.37 -0.27 15.38
CA ASP A 140 4.77 1.13 15.15
C ASP A 140 5.30 1.77 16.45
N LEU A 141 6.22 2.73 16.33
CA LEU A 141 6.92 3.31 17.50
C LEU A 141 6.02 4.14 18.42
N ASP A 142 4.88 4.59 17.92
CA ASP A 142 3.87 5.30 18.70
C ASP A 142 2.91 4.35 19.45
N ASP A 143 3.07 3.03 19.33
CA ASP A 143 2.37 2.03 20.13
C ASP A 143 3.28 1.46 21.24
N GLY A 144 2.88 1.63 22.51
CA GLY A 144 3.55 1.06 23.67
C GLY A 144 2.83 -0.18 24.20
N CYS A 145 3.57 -1.19 24.68
CA CYS A 145 2.99 -2.43 25.18
C CYS A 145 2.52 -2.29 26.64
N GLU A 146 1.28 -2.68 26.93
CA GLU A 146 0.70 -2.62 28.29
C GLU A 146 0.50 -4.01 28.92
N ARG A 147 0.64 -5.07 28.14
CA ARG A 147 0.63 -6.48 28.59
C ARG A 147 1.46 -7.36 27.68
N ARG A 148 1.79 -8.56 28.19
CA ARG A 148 2.50 -9.62 27.47
C ARG A 148 1.79 -10.00 26.16
N LEU A 149 2.55 -10.10 25.07
CA LEU A 149 2.08 -10.45 23.72
C LEU A 149 1.85 -11.96 23.52
N ASP A 150 2.30 -12.80 24.45
CA ASP A 150 2.27 -14.27 24.37
C ASP A 150 0.89 -14.84 24.00
N PRO A 151 -0.25 -14.32 24.50
CA PRO A 151 -1.57 -14.79 24.09
C PRO A 151 -1.85 -14.62 22.59
N LEU A 152 -1.21 -13.64 21.93
CA LEU A 152 -1.35 -13.40 20.49
C LEU A 152 -0.47 -14.33 19.64
N LEU A 153 0.55 -14.97 20.22
CA LEU A 153 1.51 -15.80 19.49
C LEU A 153 0.96 -17.19 19.14
N LYS A 154 -0.21 -17.57 19.68
CA LYS A 154 -0.90 -18.85 19.43
C LYS A 154 -1.54 -18.95 18.04
N PHE A 155 -1.57 -17.86 17.27
CA PHE A 155 -2.23 -17.77 15.97
C PHE A 155 -1.21 -17.68 14.85
N PRO A 156 -1.49 -18.17 13.63
CA PRO A 156 -0.51 -18.10 12.56
C PRO A 156 -0.27 -16.65 12.08
N ALA A 157 -1.26 -15.78 12.22
CA ALA A 157 -1.13 -14.34 12.00
C ALA A 157 -2.23 -13.55 12.72
N PHE A 158 -1.96 -12.29 13.06
CA PHE A 158 -2.95 -11.34 13.55
C PHE A 158 -2.70 -9.91 13.04
N ALA A 159 -3.75 -9.09 13.06
CA ALA A 159 -3.68 -7.65 12.80
C ALA A 159 -4.75 -6.89 13.60
N ARG A 160 -4.57 -5.59 13.83
CA ARG A 160 -5.59 -4.74 14.46
C ARG A 160 -6.72 -4.41 13.50
N LYS A 161 -7.95 -4.29 14.01
CA LYS A 161 -9.04 -3.64 13.28
C LYS A 161 -8.75 -2.14 13.15
N THR A 162 -8.91 -1.60 11.93
CA THR A 162 -8.87 -0.15 11.70
C THR A 162 -10.27 0.46 11.61
N SER A 163 -10.36 1.79 11.72
CA SER A 163 -11.59 2.57 11.56
C SER A 163 -11.52 3.34 10.24
N PRO A 164 -12.60 3.45 9.47
CA PRO A 164 -13.95 2.91 9.73
C PRO A 164 -14.11 1.40 9.43
N THR A 165 -13.29 0.83 8.55
CA THR A 165 -13.38 -0.60 8.18
C THR A 165 -12.02 -1.19 7.81
N GLY A 166 -11.89 -2.52 7.94
CA GLY A 166 -10.73 -3.29 7.53
C GLY A 166 -9.72 -3.54 8.65
N ILE A 167 -8.48 -3.77 8.25
CA ILE A 167 -7.35 -4.07 9.15
C ILE A 167 -6.27 -3.02 9.00
N SER A 168 -5.58 -2.72 10.10
CA SER A 168 -4.46 -1.80 10.16
C SER A 168 -3.15 -2.54 9.91
N ASN A 169 -2.12 -1.79 9.54
CA ASN A 169 -0.76 -2.29 9.36
C ASN A 169 0.21 -1.83 10.47
N ASP A 170 -0.29 -1.12 11.48
CA ASP A 170 0.47 -0.53 12.59
C ASP A 170 0.95 -1.55 13.62
N VAL A 171 0.15 -2.57 13.89
CA VAL A 171 0.51 -3.73 14.72
C VAL A 171 0.03 -5.01 14.03
N MET A 172 0.99 -5.87 13.72
CA MET A 172 0.75 -7.13 13.00
C MET A 172 1.67 -8.21 13.55
N GLY A 173 1.20 -9.46 13.56
CA GLY A 173 2.03 -10.61 13.89
C GLY A 173 1.87 -11.73 12.87
N SER A 174 2.92 -12.53 12.68
CA SER A 174 2.91 -13.61 11.70
C SER A 174 3.93 -14.69 12.02
N ILE A 175 3.64 -15.92 11.63
CA ILE A 175 4.67 -16.92 11.38
C ILE A 175 5.52 -16.52 10.17
N PRO A 176 6.79 -16.96 10.09
CA PRO A 176 7.56 -16.90 8.86
C PRO A 176 6.84 -17.61 7.72
N GLY A 177 6.93 -17.08 6.51
CA GLY A 177 6.37 -17.70 5.31
C GLY A 177 4.85 -17.60 5.17
N HIS A 178 4.15 -16.83 6.03
CA HIS A 178 2.69 -16.81 6.00
C HIS A 178 2.14 -16.29 4.64
N PRO A 179 1.22 -17.01 3.99
CA PRO A 179 0.82 -16.74 2.59
C PRO A 179 0.12 -15.39 2.39
N PHE A 180 -0.51 -14.83 3.43
CA PHE A 180 -1.06 -13.48 3.36
C PHE A 180 0.01 -12.42 3.14
N PHE A 181 1.14 -12.50 3.86
CA PHE A 181 2.22 -11.53 3.73
C PHE A 181 2.94 -11.69 2.38
N LEU A 182 3.06 -12.92 1.87
CA LEU A 182 3.50 -13.15 0.50
C LEU A 182 2.58 -12.45 -0.52
N LYS A 183 1.26 -12.53 -0.33
CA LYS A 183 0.30 -11.85 -1.19
C LYS A 183 0.42 -10.33 -1.09
N LEU A 184 0.65 -9.77 0.10
CA LEU A 184 0.95 -8.34 0.27
C LEU A 184 2.17 -7.94 -0.55
N ILE A 185 3.30 -8.61 -0.32
CA ILE A 185 4.58 -8.36 -1.00
C ILE A 185 4.42 -8.41 -2.53
N LYS A 186 3.80 -9.46 -3.07
CA LYS A 186 3.57 -9.61 -4.52
C LYS A 186 2.63 -8.54 -5.10
N SER A 187 1.78 -7.93 -4.27
CA SER A 187 0.81 -6.92 -4.71
C SER A 187 1.36 -5.49 -4.67
N LEU A 188 2.40 -5.21 -3.86
CA LEU A 188 2.95 -3.86 -3.66
C LEU A 188 3.25 -3.13 -4.98
N LYS A 189 3.93 -3.78 -5.92
CA LYS A 189 4.28 -3.18 -7.22
C LYS A 189 3.04 -2.79 -8.05
N HIS A 190 1.96 -3.56 -7.98
CA HIS A 190 0.71 -3.25 -8.68
C HIS A 190 -0.05 -2.09 -8.04
N TYR A 191 0.07 -1.95 -6.71
CA TYR A 191 -0.64 -0.92 -5.95
C TYR A 191 0.16 0.37 -5.76
N LYS A 192 1.46 0.40 -6.09
CA LYS A 192 2.29 1.61 -6.19
C LYS A 192 1.67 2.58 -7.21
N LYS A 193 0.82 3.48 -6.72
CA LYS A 193 0.08 4.45 -7.52
C LYS A 193 0.37 5.85 -6.98
N ASP A 194 0.76 6.75 -7.86
CA ASP A 194 1.06 8.14 -7.49
C ASP A 194 -0.21 8.98 -7.70
N TRP A 195 -1.11 8.98 -6.70
CA TRP A 195 -2.33 9.79 -6.73
C TRP A 195 -2.00 11.25 -6.40
N TRP A 196 -2.87 12.16 -6.82
CA TRP A 196 -2.67 13.60 -6.63
C TRP A 196 -2.85 14.03 -5.16
N VAL A 197 -3.38 13.14 -4.31
CA VAL A 197 -3.61 13.34 -2.89
C VAL A 197 -2.66 12.42 -2.11
N PRO A 198 -1.61 12.94 -1.46
CA PRO A 198 -0.62 12.15 -0.72
C PRO A 198 -1.24 11.14 0.25
N TYR A 199 -2.27 11.52 1.00
CA TYR A 199 -2.98 10.65 1.92
C TYR A 199 -3.57 9.42 1.23
N MET A 200 -4.15 9.58 0.03
CA MET A 200 -4.69 8.46 -0.75
C MET A 200 -3.57 7.58 -1.32
N THR A 201 -2.46 8.20 -1.76
CA THR A 201 -1.26 7.48 -2.20
C THR A 201 -0.73 6.59 -1.08
N ILE A 202 -0.44 7.16 0.08
CA ILE A 202 0.13 6.44 1.23
C ILE A 202 -0.81 5.31 1.69
N MET A 203 -2.09 5.64 1.97
CA MET A 203 -3.05 4.65 2.48
C MET A 203 -3.34 3.53 1.47
N GLY A 204 -3.38 3.85 0.17
CA GLY A 204 -3.80 2.95 -0.90
C GLY A 204 -2.67 2.19 -1.60
N SER A 205 -1.43 2.64 -1.50
CA SER A 205 -0.25 1.96 -2.08
C SER A 205 0.33 0.92 -1.13
N THR A 206 0.54 1.30 0.13
CA THR A 206 1.22 0.46 1.12
C THR A 206 0.51 0.44 2.47
N GLY A 207 -0.32 1.43 2.79
CA GLY A 207 -0.94 1.58 4.11
C GLY A 207 -2.21 0.73 4.37
N PRO A 208 -3.02 1.12 5.37
CA PRO A 208 -4.18 0.34 5.81
C PRO A 208 -5.25 0.04 4.74
N ILE A 209 -5.49 0.94 3.77
CA ILE A 209 -6.46 0.66 2.69
C ILE A 209 -5.93 -0.44 1.79
N PHE A 210 -4.65 -0.38 1.42
CA PHE A 210 -3.97 -1.44 0.66
C PHE A 210 -4.11 -2.79 1.37
N VAL A 211 -3.67 -2.88 2.64
CA VAL A 211 -3.70 -4.14 3.39
C VAL A 211 -5.11 -4.69 3.54
N SER A 212 -6.10 -3.81 3.79
CA SER A 212 -7.51 -4.19 3.90
C SER A 212 -8.06 -4.78 2.61
N VAL A 213 -7.74 -4.17 1.45
CA VAL A 213 -8.13 -4.69 0.13
C VAL A 213 -7.50 -6.06 -0.13
N ILE A 214 -6.20 -6.20 0.14
CA ILE A 214 -5.50 -7.47 -0.05
C ILE A 214 -6.04 -8.55 0.89
N TRP A 215 -6.40 -8.20 2.12
CA TRP A 215 -7.04 -9.11 3.08
C TRP A 215 -8.38 -9.63 2.56
N LYS A 216 -9.23 -8.77 1.97
CA LYS A 216 -10.48 -9.21 1.35
C LYS A 216 -10.27 -10.15 0.18
N GLN A 217 -9.31 -9.84 -0.70
CA GLN A 217 -8.96 -10.73 -1.79
C GLN A 217 -8.41 -12.07 -1.28
N TYR A 218 -7.55 -12.04 -0.27
CA TYR A 218 -6.98 -13.23 0.34
C TYR A 218 -8.08 -14.14 0.91
N LYS A 219 -9.03 -13.57 1.67
CA LYS A 219 -10.20 -14.29 2.19
C LYS A 219 -11.10 -14.89 1.10
N ARG A 220 -11.23 -14.19 -0.04
CA ARG A 220 -12.09 -14.62 -1.15
C ARG A 220 -11.48 -15.79 -1.93
N TRP A 221 -10.18 -15.74 -2.17
CA TRP A 221 -9.51 -16.66 -3.10
C TRP A 221 -8.70 -17.77 -2.44
N THR A 222 -8.45 -17.67 -1.12
CA THR A 222 -7.65 -18.66 -0.39
C THR A 222 -8.55 -19.53 0.50
N LYS A 223 -8.37 -20.85 0.41
CA LYS A 223 -9.02 -21.77 1.36
C LYS A 223 -8.41 -21.55 2.75
N ARG A 224 -9.25 -21.11 3.69
CA ARG A 224 -8.83 -20.82 5.06
C ARG A 224 -8.68 -22.10 5.87
N THR A 225 -7.58 -22.18 6.61
CA THR A 225 -7.18 -23.27 7.50
C THR A 225 -6.70 -22.66 8.82
N PRO A 226 -6.60 -23.45 9.91
CA PRO A 226 -6.06 -22.96 11.17
C PRO A 226 -4.62 -22.41 11.08
N TYR A 227 -3.85 -22.76 10.05
CA TYR A 227 -2.45 -22.37 9.88
C TYR A 227 -2.24 -21.15 8.96
N ASN A 228 -3.29 -20.63 8.34
CA ASN A 228 -3.17 -19.50 7.39
C ASN A 228 -4.26 -18.42 7.58
N ILE A 229 -5.01 -18.51 8.69
CA ILE A 229 -6.06 -17.57 9.05
C ILE A 229 -5.47 -16.36 9.78
N ILE A 230 -5.94 -15.17 9.44
CA ILE A 230 -5.52 -13.94 10.13
C ILE A 230 -6.58 -13.60 11.16
N ARG A 231 -6.19 -13.55 12.43
CA ARG A 231 -7.10 -13.16 13.53
C ARG A 231 -7.08 -11.65 13.74
N ILE A 232 -8.23 -11.09 14.08
CA ILE A 232 -8.40 -9.63 14.17
C ILE A 232 -8.54 -9.19 15.62
N LEU A 233 -7.62 -8.34 16.08
CA LEU A 233 -7.67 -7.74 17.41
C LEU A 233 -8.65 -6.56 17.40
N GLN A 234 -9.66 -6.60 18.27
CA GLN A 234 -10.73 -5.59 18.29
C GLN A 234 -10.33 -4.37 19.13
N PRO A 235 -10.94 -3.18 18.90
CA PRO A 235 -10.56 -1.96 19.61
C PRO A 235 -10.59 -2.03 21.14
N ASN A 236 -11.45 -2.86 21.71
CA ASN A 236 -11.51 -3.07 23.16
C ASN A 236 -10.29 -3.81 23.71
N ASP A 237 -9.68 -4.65 22.87
CA ASP A 237 -8.53 -5.47 23.23
C ASP A 237 -7.22 -4.70 23.05
N TYR A 238 -7.18 -3.67 22.21
CA TYR A 238 -5.94 -2.98 21.88
C TYR A 238 -5.85 -1.52 22.32
N LYS A 239 -6.95 -0.81 22.64
CA LYS A 239 -6.87 0.59 23.11
C LYS A 239 -8.00 1.11 24.02
N LYS A 240 -9.17 0.45 24.10
CA LYS A 240 -10.35 1.01 24.80
C LYS A 240 -10.58 0.48 26.22
N SER A 241 -9.75 -0.44 26.71
CA SER A 241 -9.91 -1.05 28.04
C SER A 241 -8.62 -1.01 28.87
N THR A 242 -8.73 -1.21 30.18
CA THR A 242 -7.58 -1.34 31.09
C THR A 242 -6.76 -2.62 30.88
N HIS A 243 -7.30 -3.58 30.13
CA HIS A 243 -6.64 -4.85 29.78
C HIS A 243 -6.14 -4.85 28.32
N SER A 244 -6.06 -3.66 27.72
CA SER A 244 -5.62 -3.51 26.33
C SER A 244 -4.16 -3.93 26.17
N PHE A 245 -3.81 -4.46 24.99
CA PHE A 245 -2.43 -4.77 24.65
C PHE A 245 -1.53 -3.55 24.50
N PHE A 246 -2.09 -2.42 24.07
CA PHE A 246 -1.30 -1.26 23.68
C PHE A 246 -1.82 0.06 24.26
N SER A 247 -0.91 0.99 24.49
CA SER A 247 -1.16 2.42 24.64
C SER A 247 -0.69 3.17 23.39
N ILE A 248 -1.40 4.24 23.03
CA ILE A 248 -1.15 4.98 21.80
C ILE A 248 -0.61 6.36 22.15
N ALA A 249 0.66 6.61 21.82
CA ALA A 249 1.29 7.91 21.87
C ALA A 249 0.86 8.78 20.68
N LYS A 250 1.29 10.05 20.67
CA LYS A 250 0.99 10.94 19.55
C LYS A 250 1.73 10.46 18.29
N GLY A 251 0.94 9.97 17.35
CA GLY A 251 1.39 9.39 16.09
C GLY A 251 1.20 10.26 14.85
N SER A 252 1.21 9.57 13.70
CA SER A 252 0.84 10.12 12.39
C SER A 252 1.67 11.32 11.93
N SER A 253 2.98 11.26 12.16
CA SER A 253 3.95 12.29 11.75
C SER A 253 4.02 12.53 10.22
N TRP A 254 3.42 11.65 9.43
CA TRP A 254 3.35 11.73 7.96
C TRP A 254 2.12 12.49 7.44
N HIS A 255 1.13 12.81 8.28
CA HIS A 255 -0.04 13.56 7.85
C HIS A 255 0.36 14.96 7.34
N LEU A 256 0.05 15.24 6.08
CA LEU A 256 0.13 16.59 5.51
C LEU A 256 -1.24 17.30 5.64
N GLU A 257 -1.37 18.52 5.11
CA GLU A 257 -2.63 19.29 5.17
C GLU A 257 -3.82 18.54 4.57
N ASP A 258 -3.57 17.70 3.57
CA ASP A 258 -4.58 16.88 2.91
C ASP A 258 -5.20 15.83 3.85
N ALA A 259 -4.46 15.31 4.83
CA ALA A 259 -4.98 14.38 5.82
C ALA A 259 -6.07 15.03 6.69
N HIS A 260 -5.94 16.33 7.00
CA HIS A 260 -7.00 17.07 7.70
C HIS A 260 -8.24 17.26 6.83
N PHE A 261 -8.06 17.54 5.54
CA PHE A 261 -9.17 17.60 4.59
C PHE A 261 -9.89 16.25 4.48
N MET A 262 -9.15 15.15 4.33
CA MET A 262 -9.72 13.80 4.26
C MET A 262 -10.49 13.42 5.54
N LYS A 263 -9.94 13.72 6.72
CA LYS A 263 -10.64 13.52 8.00
C LYS A 263 -11.89 14.38 8.13
N SER A 264 -11.89 15.59 7.57
CA SER A 264 -13.09 16.44 7.53
C SER A 264 -14.19 15.79 6.68
N LEU A 265 -13.85 15.21 5.52
CA LEU A 265 -14.80 14.48 4.69
C LEU A 265 -15.40 13.28 5.42
N GLU A 266 -14.61 12.53 6.21
CA GLU A 266 -15.09 11.42 7.03
C GLU A 266 -16.15 11.85 8.05
N ASN A 267 -15.99 13.02 8.67
CA ASN A 267 -16.99 13.57 9.59
C ASN A 267 -18.26 14.08 8.89
N HIS A 268 -18.21 14.24 7.56
CA HIS A 268 -19.28 14.79 6.72
C HIS A 268 -19.72 13.81 5.62
N VAL A 269 -19.69 12.50 5.88
CA VAL A 269 -20.04 11.46 4.91
C VAL A 269 -21.42 11.69 4.27
N LEU A 270 -22.44 12.07 5.05
CA LEU A 270 -23.78 12.33 4.50
C LEU A 270 -23.75 13.47 3.45
N SER A 271 -23.05 14.57 3.76
CA SER A 271 -22.88 15.70 2.84
C SER A 271 -22.13 15.26 1.58
N CYS A 272 -21.08 14.44 1.73
CA CYS A 272 -20.32 13.91 0.60
C CYS A 272 -21.20 13.03 -0.31
N VAL A 273 -22.05 12.19 0.28
CA VAL A 273 -23.00 11.34 -0.47
C VAL A 273 -24.01 12.21 -1.23
N VAL A 274 -24.60 13.21 -0.58
CA VAL A 274 -25.57 14.13 -1.22
C VAL A 274 -24.92 14.89 -2.37
N VAL A 275 -23.74 15.48 -2.14
CA VAL A 275 -22.98 16.20 -3.18
C VAL A 275 -22.63 15.26 -4.33
N GLY A 276 -22.23 14.02 -4.05
CA GLY A 276 -21.97 13.01 -5.05
C GLY A 276 -23.19 12.69 -5.93
N PHE A 277 -24.38 12.53 -5.34
CA PHE A 277 -25.63 12.35 -6.09
C PHE A 277 -26.00 13.57 -6.92
N VAL A 278 -25.90 14.78 -6.34
CA VAL A 278 -26.16 16.03 -7.06
C VAL A 278 -25.24 16.16 -8.27
N PHE A 279 -23.95 15.88 -8.10
CA PHE A 279 -22.96 15.89 -9.18
C PHE A 279 -23.27 14.82 -10.25
N GLY A 280 -23.62 13.59 -9.83
CA GLY A 280 -24.01 12.52 -10.74
C GLY A 280 -25.24 12.87 -11.57
N PHE A 281 -26.29 13.42 -10.95
CA PHE A 281 -27.49 13.89 -11.65
C PHE A 281 -27.19 15.06 -12.59
N TRP A 282 -26.33 15.99 -12.16
CA TRP A 282 -25.89 17.10 -13.00
C TRP A 282 -25.15 16.61 -14.24
N LEU A 283 -24.28 15.60 -14.10
CA LEU A 283 -23.55 15.01 -15.23
C LEU A 283 -24.50 14.31 -16.21
N LEU A 284 -25.43 13.49 -15.70
CA LEU A 284 -26.45 12.82 -16.52
C LEU A 284 -27.39 13.81 -17.22
N TYR A 285 -27.80 14.87 -16.53
CA TYR A 285 -28.60 15.95 -17.12
C TYR A 285 -27.83 16.71 -18.20
N SER A 286 -26.55 16.96 -17.98
CA SER A 286 -25.66 17.61 -18.96
C SER A 286 -25.50 16.75 -20.22
N GLU A 287 -25.32 15.43 -20.06
CA GLU A 287 -25.30 14.47 -21.18
C GLU A 287 -26.62 14.46 -21.95
N TYR A 288 -27.76 14.47 -21.24
CA TYR A 288 -29.08 14.55 -21.86
C TYR A 288 -29.29 15.85 -22.65
N CYS A 289 -28.88 16.99 -22.08
CA CYS A 289 -28.95 18.28 -22.76
C CYS A 289 -28.07 18.28 -24.02
N PHE A 290 -26.86 17.75 -23.94
CA PHE A 290 -25.95 17.59 -25.07
C PHE A 290 -26.54 16.69 -26.17
N TYR A 291 -27.16 15.57 -25.78
CA TYR A 291 -27.87 14.70 -26.71
C TYR A 291 -29.06 15.40 -27.40
N CYS A 292 -29.85 16.17 -26.65
CA CYS A 292 -30.96 16.96 -27.20
C CYS A 292 -30.45 18.04 -28.17
N TRP A 293 -29.33 18.69 -27.84
CA TRP A 293 -28.66 19.65 -28.71
C TRP A 293 -28.18 19.01 -30.02
N LEU A 294 -27.56 17.82 -29.96
CA LEU A 294 -27.16 17.05 -31.15
C LEU A 294 -28.36 16.64 -32.01
N CYS A 295 -29.51 16.35 -31.40
CA CYS A 295 -30.73 15.98 -32.11
C CYS A 295 -31.47 17.19 -32.72
N SER A 296 -31.38 18.37 -32.11
CA SER A 296 -32.04 19.60 -32.58
C SER A 296 -31.22 20.34 -33.61
N THR A 297 -29.89 20.18 -33.59
CA THR A 297 -29.00 20.69 -34.63
C THR A 297 -29.09 19.83 -35.88
N ASN A 298 -29.33 20.47 -37.02
CA ASN A 298 -29.37 19.79 -38.31
C ASN A 298 -27.99 19.14 -38.57
N LEU A 299 -27.90 17.81 -38.50
CA LEU A 299 -26.66 17.02 -38.61
C LEU A 299 -25.83 17.42 -39.85
N SER A 300 -26.47 17.95 -40.90
CA SER A 300 -25.84 18.48 -42.11
C SER A 300 -24.95 19.71 -41.86
N LYS A 301 -25.30 20.59 -40.92
CA LYS A 301 -24.48 21.75 -40.52
C LYS A 301 -23.28 21.33 -39.69
N ILE A 302 -23.44 20.37 -38.78
CA ILE A 302 -22.32 19.83 -37.98
C ILE A 302 -21.36 19.05 -38.88
N LYS A 303 -21.86 18.16 -39.77
CA LYS A 303 -21.01 17.50 -40.78
C LYS A 303 -20.25 18.53 -41.63
N LYS A 304 -20.90 19.60 -42.09
CA LYS A 304 -20.22 20.68 -42.83
C LYS A 304 -19.14 21.37 -42.00
N SER A 305 -19.40 21.69 -40.74
CA SER A 305 -18.40 22.32 -39.87
C SER A 305 -17.23 21.39 -39.54
N VAL A 306 -17.49 20.11 -39.25
CA VAL A 306 -16.45 19.11 -38.98
C VAL A 306 -15.64 18.83 -40.24
N LEU A 307 -16.26 18.67 -41.42
CA LEU A 307 -15.52 18.55 -42.69
C LEU A 307 -14.74 19.83 -43.01
N LYS A 308 -15.27 21.02 -42.71
CA LYS A 308 -14.56 22.28 -42.90
C LYS A 308 -13.36 22.37 -41.97
N PHE A 309 -13.48 21.93 -40.72
CA PHE A 309 -12.38 21.90 -39.76
C PHE A 309 -11.31 20.86 -40.12
N ALA A 310 -11.73 19.66 -40.54
CA ALA A 310 -10.83 18.63 -41.06
C ALA A 310 -10.10 19.09 -42.33
N ASN A 311 -10.78 19.80 -43.24
CA ASN A 311 -10.16 20.40 -44.42
C ASN A 311 -9.20 21.56 -44.07
N ILE A 312 -9.45 22.31 -42.99
CA ILE A 312 -8.53 23.33 -42.47
C ILE A 312 -7.29 22.65 -41.87
N LEU A 313 -7.44 21.56 -41.11
CA LEU A 313 -6.33 20.77 -40.60
C LEU A 313 -5.51 20.12 -41.73
N LEU A 314 -6.16 19.57 -42.75
CA LEU A 314 -5.52 19.03 -43.95
C LEU A 314 -4.85 20.11 -44.80
N SER A 315 -5.40 21.32 -44.88
CA SER A 315 -4.77 22.44 -45.59
C SER A 315 -3.58 23.00 -44.82
N PHE A 316 -3.65 23.06 -43.48
CA PHE A 316 -2.50 23.32 -42.63
C PHE A 316 -1.41 22.26 -42.83
N TYR A 317 -1.78 20.98 -42.83
CA TYR A 317 -0.85 19.88 -43.06
C TYR A 317 -0.25 19.91 -44.48
N ARG A 318 -1.00 20.31 -45.51
CA ARG A 318 -0.45 20.51 -46.87
C ARG A 318 0.42 21.76 -47.00
N LYS A 319 0.11 22.83 -46.26
CA LYS A 319 0.83 24.11 -46.30
C LYS A 319 2.14 24.08 -45.51
N TYR A 320 2.21 23.26 -44.46
CA TYR A 320 3.38 23.13 -43.59
C TYR A 320 4.08 21.75 -43.67
N GLY A 321 3.41 20.72 -44.19
CA GLY A 321 3.97 19.37 -44.36
C GLY A 321 4.71 19.16 -45.69
N SER A 322 4.67 20.12 -46.63
CA SER A 322 5.48 20.08 -47.86
C SER A 322 6.94 20.52 -47.64
N GLY A 323 7.31 20.94 -46.42
CA GLY A 323 8.68 21.30 -46.05
C GLY A 323 9.57 20.13 -45.64
N PHE A 324 9.09 18.88 -45.69
CA PHE A 324 9.81 17.71 -45.15
C PHE A 324 10.19 16.63 -46.17
N ASN A 325 10.18 16.95 -47.47
CA ASN A 325 10.58 16.01 -48.54
C ASN A 325 11.85 16.44 -49.33
N SER A 326 12.72 17.26 -48.74
CA SER A 326 14.01 17.59 -49.37
C SER A 326 15.20 17.37 -48.43
N VAL A 327 15.29 16.22 -47.77
CA VAL A 327 16.58 15.65 -47.33
C VAL A 327 16.49 14.11 -47.39
N SER A 328 16.52 13.56 -48.59
CA SER A 328 16.83 12.13 -48.80
C SER A 328 17.95 12.01 -49.83
N SER A 329 19.12 12.49 -49.45
CA SER A 329 20.39 12.03 -50.01
C SER A 329 21.45 12.11 -48.91
N PHE A 330 21.64 11.02 -48.18
CA PHE A 330 22.93 10.37 -48.01
C PHE A 330 22.69 9.11 -47.19
N ALA A 331 22.61 7.99 -47.89
CA ALA A 331 22.83 6.69 -47.32
C ALA A 331 24.32 6.55 -46.97
N SER A 332 24.61 5.59 -46.09
CA SER A 332 25.92 5.03 -45.72
C SER A 332 26.70 5.79 -44.62
N GLN A 333 26.72 5.24 -43.39
CA GLN A 333 27.83 4.45 -42.86
C GLN A 333 27.62 4.07 -41.37
N ASP A 334 28.30 2.99 -40.98
CA ASP A 334 28.28 2.18 -39.75
C ASP A 334 28.19 2.88 -38.37
N PRO A 335 27.65 2.20 -37.32
CA PRO A 335 27.64 2.66 -35.95
C PRO A 335 28.84 2.11 -35.17
N MET A 336 29.98 2.83 -35.14
CA MET A 336 31.03 2.67 -34.12
C MET A 336 32.13 3.73 -34.30
N ALA A 337 32.04 4.84 -33.57
CA ALA A 337 33.18 5.70 -33.19
C ALA A 337 32.71 6.80 -32.23
N LEU A 338 33.59 7.21 -31.31
CA LEU A 338 33.49 8.30 -30.32
C LEU A 338 32.93 7.88 -28.95
N PHE A 339 33.55 6.87 -28.32
CA PHE A 339 34.55 7.11 -27.26
C PHE A 339 35.50 8.31 -27.49
N ASP A 340 35.61 9.15 -26.45
CA ASP A 340 36.73 10.01 -26.07
C ASP A 340 36.47 11.54 -26.04
N LYS A 341 36.96 12.14 -24.94
CA LYS A 341 36.91 13.54 -24.46
C LYS A 341 35.60 13.96 -23.79
N GLY A 342 35.48 14.04 -22.45
CA GLY A 342 36.49 14.30 -21.42
C GLY A 342 36.51 15.79 -21.08
N LEU A 343 36.16 16.11 -19.83
CA LEU A 343 36.60 17.21 -18.93
C LEU A 343 35.55 17.30 -17.78
N GLU A 344 35.77 16.69 -16.61
CA GLU A 344 36.52 17.22 -15.43
C GLU A 344 35.99 18.59 -14.95
N TYR A 345 35.79 18.91 -13.67
CA TYR A 345 36.08 18.32 -12.37
C TYR A 345 35.49 19.29 -11.31
N ASN A 346 34.92 18.80 -10.20
CA ASN A 346 35.30 19.26 -8.86
C ASN A 346 34.64 18.45 -7.74
N GLN A 347 35.50 17.71 -7.05
CA GLN A 347 35.28 17.06 -5.76
C GLN A 347 35.43 18.08 -4.63
N HIS A 348 34.60 17.98 -3.59
CA HIS A 348 35.05 18.27 -2.24
C HIS A 348 34.64 17.16 -1.29
N LYS A 349 35.66 16.43 -0.82
CA LYS A 349 35.63 15.46 0.28
C LYS A 349 35.31 16.16 1.60
N GLN A 350 34.52 15.52 2.44
CA GLN A 350 34.80 15.46 3.87
C GLN A 350 34.64 14.03 4.39
N LYS A 351 35.79 13.45 4.77
CA LYS A 351 35.92 12.28 5.63
C LYS A 351 35.41 12.63 7.04
N ARG A 352 34.60 11.78 7.66
CA ARG A 352 34.61 11.60 9.12
C ARG A 352 34.51 10.13 9.52
N SER A 353 35.19 9.87 10.62
CA SER A 353 35.72 8.62 11.16
C SER A 353 34.69 7.51 11.42
N ARG A 354 35.06 6.28 11.05
CA ARG A 354 34.58 5.02 11.66
C ARG A 354 34.89 5.02 13.16
N LYS A 355 33.96 4.49 13.95
CA LYS A 355 34.25 3.77 15.19
C LYS A 355 33.29 2.59 15.29
N ASP A 356 33.87 1.46 15.65
CA ASP A 356 33.28 0.14 15.61
C ASP A 356 32.27 -0.10 16.73
N SER A 357 31.18 -0.78 16.37
CA SER A 357 30.48 -1.71 17.28
C SER A 357 29.71 -2.74 16.44
N ASN A 358 30.47 -3.60 15.75
CA ASN A 358 29.97 -4.89 15.28
C ASN A 358 29.71 -5.80 16.49
N ARG A 359 28.46 -6.21 16.71
CA ARG A 359 28.15 -7.53 17.25
C ARG A 359 27.31 -8.26 16.22
N GLY A 360 27.79 -9.45 15.85
CA GLY A 360 27.34 -10.21 14.69
C GLY A 360 25.88 -10.64 14.79
N ILE A 361 25.11 -10.23 13.79
CA ILE A 361 23.89 -10.91 13.39
C ILE A 361 24.35 -12.24 12.79
N LEU A 362 24.08 -13.33 13.49
CA LEU A 362 24.26 -14.68 12.97
C LEU A 362 23.19 -14.85 11.88
N MET A 363 23.56 -14.65 10.62
CA MET A 363 22.73 -15.06 9.48
C MET A 363 22.49 -16.56 9.63
N ILE A 364 21.26 -16.96 9.94
CA ILE A 364 20.86 -18.35 9.89
C ILE A 364 20.80 -18.71 8.39
N ASP A 365 21.74 -19.56 7.99
CA ASP A 365 21.85 -20.11 6.64
C ASP A 365 20.63 -21.02 6.39
N LEU A 366 19.64 -20.52 5.63
CA LEU A 366 18.38 -21.22 5.33
C LEU A 366 18.44 -22.04 4.03
N GLU A 367 19.62 -22.25 3.45
CA GLU A 367 19.76 -23.02 2.19
C GLU A 367 19.70 -24.55 2.38
N GLU A 368 19.72 -25.07 3.60
CA GLU A 368 19.59 -26.51 3.84
C GLU A 368 18.37 -26.82 4.71
N ASN A 369 17.19 -26.93 4.08
CA ASN A 369 16.09 -27.87 4.37
C ASN A 369 14.71 -27.28 4.02
N CYS A 370 14.36 -27.17 2.74
CA CYS A 370 12.95 -27.29 2.33
C CYS A 370 12.80 -27.57 0.82
N PRO A 371 12.68 -28.84 0.39
CA PRO A 371 12.31 -29.16 -0.98
C PRO A 371 10.80 -29.33 -1.05
N ILE A 372 10.03 -28.27 -1.29
CA ILE A 372 8.72 -28.28 -1.97
C ILE A 372 8.47 -26.84 -2.44
N TYR A 373 7.83 -26.68 -3.61
CA TYR A 373 7.35 -25.45 -4.27
C TYR A 373 8.24 -24.82 -5.35
N THR A 374 8.75 -25.66 -6.25
CA THR A 374 8.59 -25.34 -7.69
C THR A 374 7.15 -25.70 -8.10
N GLU A 375 6.56 -24.91 -8.99
CA GLU A 375 5.17 -24.99 -9.51
C GLU A 375 4.12 -24.15 -8.79
N LEU A 376 4.12 -22.85 -9.05
CA LEU A 376 2.91 -22.06 -9.34
C LEU A 376 3.34 -20.88 -10.23
N GLY A 377 3.41 -21.16 -11.54
CA GLY A 377 3.55 -20.18 -12.61
C GLY A 377 2.24 -19.50 -12.99
#